data_AF-A0A8T6MF86-F1
#
_entry.id   AF-A0A8T6MF86-F1
#
_cell.length_a   1.000
_cell.length_b   1.000
_cell.length_c   1.000
_cell.angle_alpha   90.00
_cell.angle_beta   90.00
_cell.angle_gamma   90.00
#
_symmetry.space_group_name_H-M   'P 1'
#
loop_
_entity.id
_entity.type
_entity.pdbx_description
1 polymer ?
#
loop_
_entity_poly.entity_id
_entity_poly.type
_entity_poly.pdbx_seq_one_letter_code
_entity_poly.pdbx_strand_id
1 'polypeptide(L)'
;MKSFKSFINEEKNSSYTKEMKEWFLQRTKNHIQNVQDFAGLVEKEFPVYAKGLIKNTLKHDKNKFEEPSLTPYIHITWKYKMKDEGKEYEIPETINDYEATEYHVKTNDHHPEYWTDQTETINKNDRDKLSKLIDGTKMSNRVISEMCSDWMAMSFEKGGDPRDWAKSNINVRWKFSKDQEKMIYKILNKIWEIKENNHEYKINRF
;
A
#
# COMPACT_ATOMS: atom_id res chain seq x y z
N MET A 1 -9.10 -33.60 24.59
CA MET A 1 -7.98 -32.76 25.04
C MET A 1 -6.81 -32.98 24.08
N LYS A 2 -6.39 -31.96 23.32
CA LYS A 2 -5.16 -32.06 22.52
C LYS A 2 -3.95 -32.00 23.47
N SER A 3 -2.99 -32.91 23.31
CA SER A 3 -1.82 -33.01 24.21
C SER A 3 -0.88 -31.81 24.04
N PHE A 4 -0.16 -31.44 25.11
CA PHE A 4 0.80 -30.33 25.12
C PHE A 4 1.91 -30.46 24.04
N LYS A 5 2.18 -31.69 23.56
CA LYS A 5 3.12 -31.94 22.45
C LYS A 5 2.59 -31.51 21.08
N SER A 6 1.27 -31.38 20.87
CA SER A 6 0.73 -30.93 19.57
C SER A 6 0.86 -29.43 19.38
N PHE A 7 0.95 -28.64 20.45
CA PHE A 7 1.17 -27.20 20.36
C PHE A 7 2.60 -26.85 19.94
N ILE A 8 3.60 -27.60 20.42
CA ILE A 8 5.02 -27.35 20.11
C ILE A 8 5.37 -27.73 18.65
N ASN A 9 4.59 -28.59 18.00
CA ASN A 9 4.85 -29.01 16.62
C ASN A 9 4.14 -28.17 15.54
N GLU A 10 3.13 -27.36 15.89
CA GLU A 10 2.50 -26.44 14.92
C GLU A 10 3.35 -25.17 14.68
N GLU A 11 4.15 -24.73 15.65
CA GLU A 11 5.04 -23.56 15.50
C GLU A 11 6.29 -23.82 14.63
N LYS A 12 6.71 -25.08 14.45
CA LYS A 12 7.92 -25.43 13.68
C LYS A 12 7.72 -25.53 12.17
N ASN A 13 6.49 -25.43 11.67
CA ASN A 13 6.16 -25.61 10.25
C ASN A 13 5.53 -24.36 9.59
N SER A 14 5.49 -23.21 10.27
CA SER A 14 5.07 -21.96 9.65
C SER A 14 6.26 -21.31 8.93
N SER A 15 6.03 -20.78 7.72
CA SER A 15 7.02 -20.03 6.95
C SER A 15 7.46 -18.73 7.64
N TYR A 16 6.72 -18.25 8.65
CA TYR A 16 6.97 -17.01 9.38
C TYR A 16 6.78 -17.20 10.89
N THR A 17 7.34 -16.29 11.70
CA THR A 17 7.13 -16.30 13.15
C THR A 17 5.80 -15.66 13.54
N LYS A 18 5.35 -15.92 14.77
CA LYS A 18 4.16 -15.26 15.35
C LYS A 18 4.29 -13.73 15.34
N GLU A 19 5.47 -13.22 15.71
CA GLU A 19 5.74 -11.77 15.74
C GLU A 19 5.63 -11.14 14.35
N MET A 20 6.15 -11.80 13.31
CA MET A 20 6.03 -11.33 11.93
C MET A 20 4.57 -11.19 11.50
N LYS A 21 3.76 -12.19 11.83
CA LYS A 21 2.32 -12.18 11.52
C LYS A 21 1.57 -11.10 12.31
N GLU A 22 1.86 -10.95 13.59
CA GLU A 22 1.25 -9.91 14.43
C GLU A 22 1.58 -8.51 13.92
N TRP A 23 2.85 -8.29 13.55
CA TRP A 23 3.29 -7.05 12.91
C TRP A 23 2.55 -6.78 11.60
N PHE A 24 2.50 -7.77 10.70
CA PHE A 24 1.77 -7.67 9.44
C PHE A 24 0.30 -7.28 9.66
N LEU A 25 -0.39 -7.97 10.57
CA LEU A 25 -1.81 -7.72 10.86
C LEU A 25 -2.03 -6.32 11.43
N GLN A 26 -1.20 -5.91 12.39
CA GLN A 26 -1.33 -4.59 13.01
C GLN A 26 -1.06 -3.47 12.00
N ARG A 27 0.07 -3.53 11.30
CA ARG A 27 0.46 -2.51 10.33
C ARG A 27 -0.53 -2.43 9.17
N THR A 28 -0.95 -3.56 8.60
CA THR A 28 -1.85 -3.56 7.44
C THR A 28 -3.25 -3.07 7.80
N LYS A 29 -3.77 -3.40 8.98
CA LYS A 29 -5.04 -2.83 9.47
C LYS A 29 -4.96 -1.33 9.71
N ASN A 30 -3.86 -0.86 10.32
CA ASN A 30 -3.64 0.57 10.53
C ASN A 30 -3.51 1.32 9.20
N HIS A 31 -2.78 0.75 8.23
CA HIS A 31 -2.69 1.31 6.88
C HIS A 31 -4.06 1.46 6.23
N ILE A 32 -4.87 0.39 6.22
CA ILE A 32 -6.24 0.41 5.66
C ILE A 32 -7.09 1.47 6.37
N GLN A 33 -7.00 1.60 7.69
CA GLN A 33 -7.72 2.64 8.43
C GLN A 33 -7.27 4.04 7.99
N ASN A 34 -5.96 4.29 7.89
CA ASN A 34 -5.44 5.57 7.42
C ASN A 34 -5.92 5.88 5.99
N VAL A 35 -5.94 4.88 5.10
CA VAL A 35 -6.46 5.04 3.73
C VAL A 35 -7.94 5.44 3.76
N GLN A 36 -8.75 4.81 4.61
CA GLN A 36 -10.17 5.13 4.77
C GLN A 36 -10.37 6.56 5.33
N ASP A 37 -9.55 6.97 6.29
CA ASP A 37 -9.61 8.30 6.89
C ASP A 37 -9.27 9.39 5.85
N PHE A 38 -8.18 9.21 5.10
CA PHE A 38 -7.82 10.12 4.02
C PHE A 38 -8.85 10.10 2.88
N ALA A 39 -9.35 8.93 2.50
CA ALA A 39 -10.41 8.80 1.52
C ALA A 39 -11.68 9.55 1.93
N GLY A 40 -12.02 9.55 3.22
CA GLY A 40 -13.13 10.33 3.76
C GLY A 40 -12.95 11.84 3.58
N LEU A 41 -11.74 12.34 3.84
CA LEU A 41 -11.39 13.74 3.58
C LEU A 41 -11.41 14.07 2.09
N VAL A 42 -10.86 13.19 1.24
CA VAL A 42 -10.84 13.37 -0.21
C VAL A 42 -12.26 13.39 -0.79
N GLU A 43 -13.13 12.47 -0.39
CA GLU A 43 -14.53 12.42 -0.83
C GLU A 43 -15.30 13.68 -0.41
N LYS A 44 -15.04 14.20 0.79
CA LYS A 44 -15.65 15.44 1.30
C LYS A 44 -15.21 16.68 0.53
N GLU A 45 -13.91 16.85 0.31
CA GLU A 45 -13.36 18.07 -0.31
C GLU A 45 -13.45 18.04 -1.85
N PHE A 46 -13.48 16.83 -2.44
CA PHE A 46 -13.47 16.62 -3.89
C PHE A 46 -14.58 15.66 -4.37
N PRO A 47 -15.87 15.94 -4.07
CA PRO A 47 -16.97 15.02 -4.40
C PRO A 47 -17.10 14.76 -5.91
N VAL A 48 -16.69 15.70 -6.76
CA VAL A 48 -16.68 15.54 -8.23
C VAL A 48 -15.72 14.44 -8.68
N TYR A 49 -14.62 14.23 -7.96
CA TYR A 49 -13.61 13.21 -8.30
C TYR A 49 -13.83 11.91 -7.53
N ALA A 50 -14.31 12.00 -6.29
CA ALA A 50 -14.20 10.94 -5.30
C ALA A 50 -15.55 10.44 -4.73
N LYS A 51 -16.67 10.73 -5.40
CA LYS A 51 -17.98 10.19 -4.97
C LYS A 51 -17.95 8.66 -4.84
N GLY A 52 -18.31 8.16 -3.66
CA GLY A 52 -18.31 6.74 -3.33
C GLY A 52 -16.91 6.13 -3.15
N LEU A 53 -15.89 6.95 -2.86
CA LEU A 53 -14.52 6.50 -2.63
C LEU A 53 -14.42 5.67 -1.35
N ILE A 54 -15.03 6.11 -0.24
CA ILE A 54 -14.96 5.39 1.05
C ILE A 54 -15.44 3.94 0.89
N LYS A 55 -16.53 3.73 0.13
CA LYS A 55 -17.06 2.38 -0.15
C LYS A 55 -16.05 1.51 -0.89
N ASN A 56 -15.24 2.08 -1.78
CA ASN A 56 -14.20 1.34 -2.50
C ASN A 56 -13.07 0.90 -1.56
N THR A 57 -12.69 1.75 -0.60
CA THR A 57 -11.61 1.47 0.34
C THR A 57 -11.90 0.36 1.34
N LEU A 58 -13.15 -0.11 1.46
CA LEU A 58 -13.50 -1.26 2.32
C LEU A 58 -12.84 -2.57 1.85
N LYS A 59 -12.48 -2.66 0.57
CA LYS A 59 -11.75 -3.81 0.00
C LYS A 59 -10.27 -3.50 -0.27
N HIS A 60 -9.78 -2.32 0.14
CA HIS A 60 -8.38 -1.93 -0.06
C HIS A 60 -7.47 -2.98 0.56
N ASP A 61 -6.48 -3.45 -0.19
CA ASP A 61 -5.50 -4.45 0.25
C ASP A 61 -6.07 -5.80 0.72
N LYS A 62 -7.35 -6.10 0.48
CA LYS A 62 -7.99 -7.31 1.02
C LYS A 62 -7.24 -8.58 0.61
N ASN A 63 -6.73 -8.65 -0.62
CA ASN A 63 -6.01 -9.83 -1.11
C ASN A 63 -4.76 -10.17 -0.27
N LYS A 64 -4.16 -9.20 0.44
CA LYS A 64 -3.00 -9.46 1.32
C LYS A 64 -3.33 -10.36 2.51
N PHE A 65 -4.61 -10.54 2.86
CA PHE A 65 -5.04 -11.40 3.97
C PHE A 65 -5.33 -12.84 3.55
N GLU A 66 -5.15 -13.17 2.28
CA GLU A 66 -5.49 -14.47 1.70
C GLU A 66 -4.28 -15.04 0.93
N GLU A 67 -4.12 -16.37 0.91
CA GLU A 67 -3.08 -17.00 0.09
C GLU A 67 -3.43 -16.90 -1.40
N PRO A 68 -2.45 -16.74 -2.31
CA PRO A 68 -1.00 -16.85 -2.08
C PRO A 68 -0.30 -15.56 -1.65
N SER A 69 -1.03 -14.47 -1.37
CA SER A 69 -0.42 -13.18 -1.00
C SER A 69 -0.04 -13.09 0.48
N LEU A 70 -0.77 -13.74 1.36
CA LEU A 70 -0.62 -13.61 2.81
C LEU A 70 0.81 -13.90 3.28
N THR A 71 1.33 -15.09 2.98
CA THR A 71 2.66 -15.49 3.43
C THR A 71 3.75 -14.52 2.91
N PRO A 72 3.85 -14.21 1.61
CA PRO A 72 4.81 -13.23 1.11
C PRO A 72 4.68 -11.84 1.73
N TYR A 73 3.46 -11.32 1.92
CA TYR A 73 3.28 -10.00 2.52
C TYR A 73 3.66 -9.93 4.01
N ILE A 74 3.58 -11.04 4.74
CA ILE A 74 4.16 -11.13 6.10
C ILE A 74 5.68 -10.92 6.03
N HIS A 75 6.37 -11.56 5.10
CA HIS A 75 7.82 -11.39 4.93
C HIS A 75 8.21 -10.00 4.40
N ILE A 76 7.47 -9.47 3.42
CA ILE A 76 7.72 -8.14 2.85
C ILE A 76 7.57 -7.06 3.94
N THR A 77 6.48 -7.07 4.69
CA THR A 77 6.26 -6.08 5.76
C THR A 77 7.30 -6.20 6.88
N TRP A 78 7.76 -7.41 7.18
CA TRP A 78 8.84 -7.64 8.12
C TRP A 78 10.20 -7.14 7.62
N LYS A 79 10.52 -7.33 6.33
CA LYS A 79 11.73 -6.78 5.71
C LYS A 79 11.78 -5.25 5.86
N TYR A 80 10.67 -4.56 5.61
CA TYR A 80 10.60 -3.11 5.81
C TYR A 80 10.73 -2.70 7.28
N LYS A 81 10.10 -3.44 8.22
CA LYS A 81 10.29 -3.19 9.67
C LYS A 81 11.76 -3.29 10.07
N MET A 82 12.43 -4.36 9.66
CA MET A 82 13.84 -4.56 9.98
C MET A 82 14.70 -3.46 9.39
N LYS A 83 14.45 -3.07 8.13
CA LYS A 83 15.12 -1.94 7.47
C LYS A 83 14.95 -0.62 8.24
N ASP A 84 13.73 -0.31 8.68
CA ASP A 84 13.44 0.91 9.46
C ASP A 84 14.15 0.90 10.83
N GLU A 85 14.38 -0.28 11.40
CA GLU A 85 15.18 -0.50 12.62
C GLU A 85 16.70 -0.56 12.36
N GLY A 86 17.15 -0.34 11.12
CA GLY A 86 18.57 -0.43 10.76
C GLY A 86 19.13 -1.86 10.75
N LYS A 87 18.26 -2.87 10.64
CA LYS A 87 18.60 -4.29 10.59
C LYS A 87 18.40 -4.85 9.19
N GLU A 88 19.23 -5.84 8.84
CA GLU A 88 19.06 -6.59 7.60
C GLU A 88 18.10 -7.77 7.81
N TYR A 89 17.28 -8.03 6.81
CA TYR A 89 16.43 -9.20 6.74
C TYR A 89 16.21 -9.56 5.28
N GLU A 90 16.57 -10.79 4.93
CA GLU A 90 16.30 -11.34 3.61
C GLU A 90 15.10 -12.27 3.64
N ILE A 91 14.25 -12.12 2.63
CA ILE A 91 13.09 -12.98 2.44
C ILE A 91 13.62 -14.37 2.01
N PRO A 92 13.20 -15.47 2.65
CA PRO A 92 13.65 -16.80 2.26
C PRO A 92 13.35 -17.07 0.79
N GLU A 93 14.27 -17.70 0.05
CA GLU A 93 14.12 -17.99 -1.39
C GLU A 93 12.87 -18.82 -1.73
N THR A 94 12.35 -19.58 -0.77
CA THR A 94 11.10 -20.34 -0.90
C THR A 94 9.84 -19.46 -0.95
N ILE A 95 9.97 -18.17 -0.65
CA ILE A 95 8.86 -17.21 -0.61
C ILE A 95 8.93 -16.33 -1.86
N ASN A 96 7.93 -16.46 -2.73
CA ASN A 96 7.84 -15.66 -3.95
C ASN A 96 7.16 -14.31 -3.69
N ASP A 97 7.95 -13.33 -3.26
CA ASP A 97 7.49 -11.96 -3.00
C ASP A 97 7.20 -11.17 -4.28
N TYR A 98 7.89 -11.50 -5.37
CA TYR A 98 7.67 -10.94 -6.70
C TYR A 98 6.27 -11.27 -7.23
N GLU A 99 5.90 -12.55 -7.33
CA GLU A 99 4.59 -12.96 -7.88
C GLU A 99 3.44 -12.47 -7.00
N ALA A 100 3.62 -12.47 -5.67
CA ALA A 100 2.63 -11.91 -4.75
C ALA A 100 2.44 -10.40 -4.95
N THR A 101 3.53 -9.66 -5.20
CA THR A 101 3.46 -8.23 -5.49
C THR A 101 2.79 -7.98 -6.85
N GLU A 102 3.17 -8.72 -7.89
CA GLU A 102 2.58 -8.62 -9.23
C GLU A 102 1.08 -8.94 -9.18
N TYR A 103 0.68 -10.03 -8.52
CA TYR A 103 -0.71 -10.39 -8.31
C TYR A 103 -1.49 -9.28 -7.58
N HIS A 104 -0.91 -8.70 -6.52
CA HIS A 104 -1.54 -7.64 -5.76
C HIS A 104 -1.81 -6.38 -6.60
N VAL A 105 -0.81 -5.88 -7.32
CA VAL A 105 -0.97 -4.65 -8.13
C VAL A 105 -1.85 -4.88 -9.37
N LYS A 106 -1.94 -6.12 -9.86
CA LYS A 106 -2.85 -6.52 -10.95
C LYS A 106 -4.28 -6.79 -10.48
N THR A 107 -4.51 -6.95 -9.18
CA THR A 107 -5.83 -7.23 -8.61
C THR A 107 -6.54 -5.97 -8.10
N ASN A 108 -5.78 -4.98 -7.62
CA ASN A 108 -6.34 -3.77 -7.02
C ASN A 108 -6.28 -2.59 -7.98
N ASP A 109 -7.46 -2.04 -8.31
CA ASP A 109 -7.63 -1.02 -9.34
C ASP A 109 -6.96 0.32 -9.02
N HIS A 110 -6.71 0.63 -7.75
CA HIS A 110 -5.96 1.84 -7.36
C HIS A 110 -4.47 1.79 -7.77
N HIS A 111 -3.93 0.64 -8.16
CA HIS A 111 -2.61 0.54 -8.78
C HIS A 111 -2.68 0.72 -10.31
N PRO A 112 -1.84 1.57 -10.92
CA PRO A 112 -1.79 1.73 -12.38
C PRO A 112 -1.57 0.42 -13.15
N GLU A 113 -0.87 -0.55 -12.55
CA GLU A 113 -0.59 -1.87 -13.11
C GLU A 113 -1.85 -2.68 -13.44
N TYR A 114 -2.94 -2.48 -12.71
CA TYR A 114 -4.25 -3.07 -12.99
C TYR A 114 -4.77 -2.73 -14.39
N TRP A 115 -4.43 -1.54 -14.91
CA TRP A 115 -5.01 -0.97 -16.13
C TRP A 115 -4.22 -1.30 -17.40
N THR A 116 -3.25 -2.21 -17.30
CA THR A 116 -2.39 -2.62 -18.42
C THR A 116 -2.29 -4.13 -18.53
N ASP A 117 -2.16 -4.62 -19.77
CA ASP A 117 -1.86 -6.02 -20.07
C ASP A 117 -0.35 -6.30 -20.06
N GLN A 118 0.49 -5.29 -19.79
CA GLN A 118 1.94 -5.49 -19.66
C GLN A 118 2.24 -6.45 -18.51
N THR A 119 3.18 -7.35 -18.74
CA THR A 119 3.76 -8.26 -17.74
C THR A 119 5.11 -7.76 -17.26
N GLU A 120 5.56 -8.25 -16.10
CA GLU A 120 6.81 -7.82 -15.46
C GLU A 120 6.79 -6.33 -15.11
N THR A 121 5.65 -5.87 -14.58
CA THR A 121 5.45 -4.47 -14.18
C THR A 121 6.19 -4.14 -12.88
N ILE A 122 6.59 -5.17 -12.12
CA ILE A 122 7.40 -5.07 -10.92
C ILE A 122 8.86 -5.38 -11.26
N ASN A 123 9.80 -4.67 -10.65
CA ASN A 123 11.23 -4.93 -10.85
C ASN A 123 11.67 -6.06 -9.90
N LYS A 124 12.23 -7.14 -10.47
CA LYS A 124 12.63 -8.37 -9.75
C LYS A 124 13.78 -8.17 -8.76
N ASN A 125 14.64 -7.17 -8.99
CA ASN A 125 15.79 -6.88 -8.13
C ASN A 125 15.47 -5.84 -7.06
N ASP A 126 14.50 -4.97 -7.33
CA ASP A 126 14.08 -3.90 -6.43
C ASP A 126 12.63 -3.48 -6.76
N ARG A 127 11.67 -4.03 -6.01
CA ARG A 127 10.22 -3.81 -6.22
C ARG A 127 9.79 -2.34 -6.17
N ASP A 128 10.60 -1.47 -5.56
CA ASP A 128 10.32 -0.04 -5.43
C ASP A 128 10.86 0.77 -6.63
N LYS A 129 11.70 0.16 -7.48
CA LYS A 129 12.22 0.78 -8.71
C LYS A 129 11.31 0.54 -9.92
N LEU A 130 11.56 1.34 -10.96
CA LEU A 130 10.97 1.15 -12.27
C LEU A 130 11.38 -0.21 -12.86
N SER A 131 10.40 -0.96 -13.37
CA SER A 131 10.62 -2.02 -14.35
C SER A 131 10.32 -1.50 -15.75
N LYS A 132 9.05 -1.12 -15.98
CA LYS A 132 8.53 -0.57 -17.25
C LYS A 132 7.62 0.61 -16.93
N LEU A 133 7.58 1.62 -17.82
CA LEU A 133 6.64 2.72 -17.69
C LEU A 133 5.22 2.22 -17.94
N ILE A 134 4.37 2.28 -16.91
CA ILE A 134 2.99 1.80 -16.97
C ILE A 134 2.05 2.95 -17.34
N ASP A 135 1.12 2.68 -18.26
CA ASP A 135 0.13 3.68 -18.67
C ASP A 135 -1.07 3.73 -17.70
N GLY A 136 -1.03 4.67 -16.76
CA GLY A 136 -2.11 4.95 -15.82
C GLY A 136 -3.21 5.85 -16.36
N THR A 137 -3.16 6.26 -17.63
CA THR A 137 -4.11 7.25 -18.18
C THR A 137 -5.55 6.75 -18.23
N LYS A 138 -5.77 5.44 -18.18
CA LYS A 138 -7.10 4.82 -18.15
C LYS A 138 -7.76 4.84 -16.75
N MET A 139 -7.02 5.18 -15.70
CA MET A 139 -7.55 5.21 -14.34
C MET A 139 -8.63 6.29 -14.19
N SER A 140 -9.78 5.92 -13.62
CA SER A 140 -10.83 6.88 -13.31
C SER A 140 -10.43 7.83 -12.18
N ASN A 141 -11.02 9.03 -12.13
CA ASN A 141 -10.73 10.02 -11.08
C ASN A 141 -10.92 9.47 -9.66
N ARG A 142 -11.94 8.63 -9.45
CA ARG A 142 -12.22 8.00 -8.15
C ARG A 142 -11.09 7.06 -7.74
N VAL A 143 -10.59 6.27 -8.68
CA VAL A 143 -9.51 5.30 -8.46
C VAL A 143 -8.17 6.02 -8.22
N ILE A 144 -7.90 7.10 -8.97
CA ILE A 144 -6.75 7.99 -8.70
C ILE A 144 -6.86 8.63 -7.31
N SER A 145 -8.07 8.97 -6.87
CA SER A 145 -8.31 9.51 -5.53
C SER A 145 -8.02 8.49 -4.42
N GLU A 146 -8.29 7.20 -4.65
CA GLU A 146 -7.87 6.12 -3.75
C GLU A 146 -6.34 6.01 -3.70
N MET A 147 -5.67 6.03 -4.84
CA MET A 147 -4.21 6.02 -4.92
C MET A 147 -3.58 7.21 -4.16
N CYS A 148 -4.20 8.40 -4.25
CA CYS A 148 -3.78 9.55 -3.44
C CYS A 148 -3.96 9.31 -1.94
N SER A 149 -5.04 8.63 -1.55
CA SER A 149 -5.32 8.25 -0.15
C SER A 149 -4.31 7.24 0.38
N ASP A 150 -3.92 6.27 -0.45
CA ASP A 150 -2.85 5.31 -0.19
C ASP A 150 -1.49 6.01 0.05
N TRP A 151 -1.08 6.91 -0.83
CA TRP A 151 0.18 7.65 -0.66
C TRP A 151 0.19 8.54 0.59
N MET A 152 -0.94 9.15 0.93
CA MET A 152 -1.09 9.91 2.18
C MET A 152 -1.00 9.01 3.40
N ALA A 153 -1.62 7.83 3.38
CA ALA A 153 -1.52 6.83 4.46
C ALA A 153 -0.07 6.36 4.65
N MET A 154 0.64 6.04 3.55
CA MET A 154 2.06 5.68 3.58
C MET A 154 2.94 6.80 4.15
N SER A 155 2.68 8.04 3.76
CA SER A 155 3.43 9.20 4.26
C SER A 155 3.15 9.45 5.74
N PHE A 156 1.91 9.28 6.16
CA PHE A 156 1.52 9.38 7.56
C PHE A 156 2.22 8.31 8.42
N GLU A 157 2.23 7.06 7.96
CA GLU A 157 2.93 5.95 8.63
C GLU A 157 4.43 6.20 8.76
N LYS A 158 5.07 6.71 7.70
CA LYS A 158 6.54 6.87 7.65
C LYS A 158 7.03 8.25 8.11
N GLY A 159 6.12 9.14 8.53
CA GLY A 159 6.47 10.51 8.90
C GLY A 159 7.02 11.35 7.73
N GLY A 160 6.60 11.03 6.51
CA GLY A 160 7.03 11.68 5.27
C GLY A 160 5.97 12.59 4.65
N ASP A 161 6.16 12.87 3.36
CA ASP A 161 5.31 13.77 2.58
C ASP A 161 4.70 13.04 1.35
N PRO A 162 3.37 13.05 1.16
CA PRO A 162 2.74 12.39 0.01
C PRO A 162 3.18 12.96 -1.34
N ARG A 163 3.66 14.21 -1.38
CA ARG A 163 4.20 14.82 -2.59
C ARG A 163 5.47 14.11 -3.06
N ASP A 164 6.23 13.48 -2.17
CA ASP A 164 7.43 12.74 -2.55
C ASP A 164 7.09 11.39 -3.18
N TRP A 165 5.98 10.77 -2.78
CA TRP A 165 5.40 9.63 -3.51
C TRP A 165 4.97 10.04 -4.92
N ALA A 166 4.31 11.19 -5.06
CA ALA A 166 3.92 11.70 -6.38
C ALA A 166 5.14 11.95 -7.27
N LYS A 167 6.18 12.64 -6.78
CA LYS A 167 7.42 12.92 -7.54
C LYS A 167 8.15 11.64 -7.96
N SER A 168 8.17 10.63 -7.09
CA SER A 168 8.90 9.38 -7.36
C SER A 168 8.18 8.47 -8.35
N ASN A 169 6.88 8.70 -8.59
CA ASN A 169 6.05 7.81 -9.39
C ASN A 169 5.47 8.45 -10.66
N ILE A 170 4.94 9.68 -10.59
CA ILE A 170 4.26 10.33 -11.72
C ILE A 170 5.26 10.61 -12.84
N ASN A 171 4.99 10.05 -14.02
CA ASN A 171 5.83 10.11 -15.22
C ASN A 171 7.27 9.59 -15.02
N VAL A 172 7.51 8.88 -13.91
CA VAL A 172 8.74 8.11 -13.63
C VAL A 172 8.41 6.62 -13.75
N ARG A 173 7.42 6.16 -12.95
CA ARG A 173 6.92 4.79 -12.98
C ARG A 173 5.58 4.66 -13.69
N TRP A 174 4.72 5.66 -13.51
CA TRP A 174 3.35 5.64 -13.98
C TRP A 174 3.08 6.89 -14.81
N LYS A 175 2.78 6.68 -16.09
CA LYS A 175 2.39 7.75 -17.01
C LYS A 175 0.98 8.21 -16.65
N PHE A 176 0.83 9.51 -16.41
CA PHE A 176 -0.44 10.18 -16.20
C PHE A 176 -0.62 11.31 -17.22
N SER A 177 -1.87 11.63 -17.55
CA SER A 177 -2.16 12.82 -18.34
C SER A 177 -1.86 14.09 -17.53
N LYS A 178 -1.71 15.23 -18.22
CA LYS A 178 -1.47 16.50 -17.53
C LYS A 178 -2.62 16.91 -16.62
N ASP A 179 -3.85 16.53 -16.93
CA ASP A 179 -5.00 16.84 -16.09
C ASP A 179 -5.10 15.89 -14.89
N GLN A 180 -4.72 14.62 -15.05
CA GLN A 180 -4.58 13.68 -13.93
C GLN A 180 -3.46 14.13 -12.97
N GLU A 181 -2.30 14.52 -13.50
CA GLU A 181 -1.18 15.07 -12.71
C GLU A 181 -1.62 16.30 -11.89
N LYS A 182 -2.30 17.26 -12.51
CA LYS A 182 -2.88 18.43 -11.81
C LYS A 182 -3.88 18.01 -10.74
N MET A 183 -4.76 17.06 -11.04
CA MET A 183 -5.75 16.55 -10.09
C MET A 183 -5.08 15.90 -8.87
N ILE A 184 -4.07 15.06 -9.09
CA ILE A 184 -3.32 14.39 -8.03
C ILE A 184 -2.69 15.44 -7.09
N TYR A 185 -1.90 16.38 -7.62
CA TYR A 185 -1.28 17.40 -6.78
C TYR A 185 -2.31 18.30 -6.08
N LYS A 186 -3.45 18.60 -6.72
CA LYS A 186 -4.55 19.35 -6.09
C LYS A 186 -5.10 18.62 -4.87
N ILE A 187 -5.34 17.31 -4.98
CA ILE A 187 -5.83 16.47 -3.88
C ILE A 187 -4.78 16.42 -2.77
N LEU A 188 -3.54 16.02 -3.09
CA LEU A 188 -2.49 15.83 -2.09
C LEU A 188 -2.22 17.12 -1.31
N ASN A 189 -2.08 18.25 -1.99
CA ASN A 189 -1.81 19.53 -1.33
C ASN A 189 -2.93 19.93 -0.36
N LYS A 190 -4.20 19.85 -0.82
CA LYS A 190 -5.34 20.31 -0.02
C LYS A 190 -5.57 19.43 1.20
N ILE A 191 -5.54 18.11 1.03
CA ILE A 191 -5.83 17.18 2.13
C ILE A 191 -4.68 17.17 3.13
N TRP A 192 -3.43 17.24 2.66
CA TRP A 192 -2.28 17.28 3.55
C TRP A 192 -2.22 18.58 4.36
N GLU A 193 -2.57 19.72 3.76
CA GLU A 193 -2.74 21.00 4.48
C GLU A 193 -3.79 20.91 5.60
N ILE A 194 -4.95 20.30 5.32
CA ILE A 194 -6.00 20.07 6.33
C ILE A 194 -5.45 19.25 7.50
N LYS A 195 -4.70 18.18 7.20
CA LYS A 195 -4.08 17.32 8.21
C LYS A 195 -3.05 18.08 9.06
N GLU A 196 -2.23 18.94 8.46
CA GLU A 196 -1.21 19.72 9.18
C GLU A 196 -1.81 20.78 10.10
N ASN A 197 -2.94 21.36 9.69
CA ASN A 197 -3.66 22.39 10.45
C ASN A 197 -4.57 21.81 11.54
N ASN A 198 -5.02 20.56 11.42
CA ASN A 198 -5.81 19.91 12.45
C ASN A 198 -4.92 19.34 13.56
N HIS A 199 -5.03 19.92 14.76
CA HIS A 199 -4.27 19.49 15.94
C HIS A 199 -4.55 18.04 16.37
N GLU A 200 -5.72 17.48 16.02
CA GLU A 200 -6.11 16.09 16.34
C GLU A 200 -5.24 15.04 15.59
N TYR A 201 -4.74 15.36 14.40
CA TYR A 201 -3.87 14.45 13.63
C TYR A 201 -2.38 14.57 13.99
N LYS A 202 -2.03 15.39 15.00
CA LYS A 202 -0.65 15.51 15.49
C LYS A 202 -0.26 14.40 16.48
N ILE A 203 -1.19 13.56 16.89
CA ILE A 203 -1.00 12.53 17.91
C ILE A 203 -1.26 11.16 17.28
N ASN A 204 -0.40 10.19 17.62
CA ASN A 204 -0.29 8.81 17.12
C ASN A 204 0.68 8.63 15.96
N ARG A 205 1.97 8.76 16.29
CA ARG A 205 3.05 8.03 15.61
C ARG A 205 3.17 6.69 16.34
N PHE A 206 3.08 5.59 15.60
CA PHE A 206 3.36 4.25 16.13
C PHE A 206 4.85 4.09 16.38
#